data_AF-A0A9X4CB70-F1
#
_entry.id   AF-A0A9X4CB70-F1
#
_cell.length_a   1.000
_cell.length_b   1.000
_cell.length_c   1.000
_cell.angle_alpha   90.00
_cell.angle_beta   90.00
_cell.angle_gamma   90.00
#
_symmetry.space_group_name_H-M   'P 1'
#
loop_
_entity.id
_entity.type
_entity.pdbx_description
1 polymer ?
#
loop_
_entity_poly.entity_id
_entity_poly.type
_entity_poly.pdbx_seq_one_letter_code
_entity_poly.pdbx_strand_id
1 'polypeptide(L)' 'MAQIEKLRKDAAECALIRDLATDPAKREAFDRLARHLTVLADQVEMALLERKTGTNPSSP' A
#
# COMPACT_ATOMS: atom_id res chain seq x y z
N MET A 1 10.39 0.67 7.02
CA MET A 1 9.11 1.41 7.15
C MET A 1 8.95 2.46 6.06
N ALA A 2 10.02 3.17 5.65
CA ALA A 2 9.99 4.13 4.53
C ALA A 2 9.33 3.62 3.23
N GLN A 3 9.47 2.33 2.90
CA GLN A 3 8.80 1.73 1.73
C GLN A 3 7.26 1.72 1.87
N ILE A 4 6.75 1.40 3.07
CA ILE A 4 5.30 1.37 3.36
C ILE A 4 4.76 2.80 3.37
N GLU A 5 5.48 3.74 3.97
CA GLU A 5 5.11 5.15 3.98
C GLU A 5 5.01 5.72 2.56
N LYS A 6 5.96 5.37 1.69
CA LYS A 6 5.89 5.72 0.26
C LYS A 6 4.64 5.15 -0.39
N LEU A 7 4.35 3.85 -0.21
CA LEU A 7 3.16 3.22 -0.79
C LEU A 7 1.86 3.88 -0.31
N ARG A 8 1.78 4.22 0.99
CA ARG A 8 0.62 4.91 1.57
C ARG A 8 0.49 6.34 1.03
N LYS A 9 1.60 7.04 0.83
CA LYS A 9 1.61 8.38 0.23
C LYS A 9 1.15 8.33 -1.23
N ASP A 10 1.71 7.43 -2.03
CA ASP A 10 1.34 7.24 -3.44
C ASP A 10 -0.16 6.86 -3.56
N ALA A 11 -0.68 6.03 -2.64
CA ALA A 11 -2.10 5.69 -2.57
C ALA A 11 -2.98 6.92 -2.28
N ALA A 12 -2.58 7.76 -1.31
CA ALA A 12 -3.29 8.98 -0.95
C ALA A 12 -3.28 10.02 -2.10
N GLU A 13 -2.16 10.14 -2.82
CA GLU A 13 -2.06 10.99 -4.00
C GLU A 13 -2.98 10.49 -5.13
N CYS A 14 -3.03 9.18 -5.37
CA CYS A 14 -3.95 8.60 -6.35
C CYS A 14 -5.42 8.84 -5.96
N ALA A 15 -5.78 8.69 -4.67
CA ALA A 15 -7.13 8.96 -4.18
C ALA A 15 -7.51 10.43 -4.38
N LEU A 16 -6.61 11.37 -4.10
CA LEU A 16 -6.83 12.79 -4.34
C LEU A 16 -7.04 13.09 -5.82
N ILE A 17 -6.24 12.50 -6.71
CA ILE A 17 -6.40 12.69 -8.17
C ILE A 17 -7.74 12.12 -8.64
N ARG A 18 -8.16 10.95 -8.14
CA ARG A 18 -9.48 10.36 -8.41
C ARG A 18 -10.59 11.35 -8.04
N ASP A 19 -10.52 11.94 -6.85
CA ASP A 19 -11.55 12.83 -6.33
C ASP A 19 -11.63 14.14 -7.14
N LEU A 20 -10.51 14.61 -7.68
CA LEU A 20 -10.42 15.79 -8.54
C LEU A 20 -10.69 15.51 -10.02
N ALA A 21 -10.65 14.24 -10.46
CA ALA A 21 -10.83 13.89 -11.87
C ALA A 21 -12.29 14.09 -12.31
N THR A 22 -12.47 14.87 -13.37
CA THR A 22 -13.75 15.07 -14.07
C THR A 22 -14.00 14.02 -15.15
N ASP A 23 -12.93 13.47 -15.73
CA ASP A 23 -12.99 12.36 -16.68
C ASP A 23 -13.27 11.02 -15.95
N PRO A 24 -14.33 10.28 -16.31
CA PRO A 24 -14.69 9.02 -15.64
C PRO A 24 -13.62 7.92 -15.75
N ALA A 25 -12.96 7.78 -16.90
CA ALA A 25 -11.95 6.75 -17.11
C ALA A 25 -10.68 7.06 -16.30
N LYS A 26 -10.29 8.34 -16.23
CA LYS A 26 -9.21 8.80 -15.37
C LYS A 26 -9.53 8.54 -13.90
N ARG A 27 -10.76 8.88 -13.46
CA ARG A 27 -11.22 8.60 -12.09
C ARG A 27 -11.10 7.12 -11.75
N GLU A 28 -11.59 6.24 -12.62
CA GLU A 28 -11.52 4.79 -12.42
C GLU A 28 -10.08 4.27 -12.36
N ALA A 29 -9.20 4.76 -13.24
CA ALA A 29 -7.79 4.38 -13.24
C ALA A 29 -7.09 4.73 -11.92
N PHE A 30 -7.27 5.97 -11.43
CA PHE A 30 -6.67 6.40 -10.17
C PHE A 30 -7.31 5.72 -8.95
N ASP A 31 -8.60 5.38 -9.01
CA ASP A 31 -9.25 4.58 -7.96
C ASP A 31 -8.65 3.17 -7.85
N ARG A 32 -8.43 2.49 -8.99
CA ARG A 32 -7.76 1.18 -9.00
C ARG A 32 -6.34 1.27 -8.47
N LEU A 33 -5.58 2.29 -8.87
CA LEU A 33 -4.21 2.50 -8.38
C LEU A 33 -4.17 2.73 -6.87
N ALA A 34 -5.04 3.60 -6.34
CA ALA A 34 -5.13 3.87 -4.90
C ALA A 34 -5.40 2.58 -4.13
N ARG A 35 -6.39 1.78 -4.56
CA ARG A 35 -6.72 0.50 -3.93
C ARG A 35 -5.55 -0.48 -3.95
N HIS A 36 -4.89 -0.64 -5.10
CA HIS A 36 -3.76 -1.57 -5.22
C HIS A 36 -2.57 -1.17 -4.34
N LEU A 37 -2.26 0.13 -4.27
CA LEU A 37 -1.18 0.64 -3.43
C LEU A 37 -1.48 0.47 -1.93
N THR A 38 -2.73 0.69 -1.51
CA THR A 38 -3.16 0.39 -0.13
C THR A 38 -2.97 -1.08 0.21
N VAL A 39 -3.49 -1.99 -0.63
CA VAL A 39 -3.34 -3.44 -0.39
C VAL A 39 -1.87 -3.86 -0.35
N LEU A 40 -1.04 -3.31 -1.24
CA LEU A 40 0.39 -3.62 -1.26
C LEU A 40 1.10 -3.13 0.02
N ALA A 41 0.75 -1.93 0.51
CA ALA A 41 1.29 -1.42 1.77
C ALA A 41 0.97 -2.36 2.95
N ASP A 42 -0.27 -2.85 3.01
CA ASP A 42 -0.73 -3.75 4.07
C ASP A 42 -0.03 -5.11 3.97
N GLN A 43 0.13 -5.66 2.77
CA GLN A 43 0.86 -6.92 2.54
C GLN A 43 2.33 -6.82 2.96
N VAL A 44 2.99 -5.70 2.63
CA VAL A 44 4.39 -5.47 3.03
C VAL A 44 4.51 -5.30 4.54
N GLU A 45 3.57 -4.63 5.18
CA GLU A 45 3.51 -4.51 6.64
C GLU A 45 3.35 -5.88 7.31
N MET A 46 2.43 -6.70 6.82
CA MET A 46 2.22 -8.08 7.29
C MET A 46 3.48 -8.93 7.14
N ALA A 47 4.09 -8.96 5.95
CA ALA A 47 5.30 -9.74 5.71
C ALA A 47 6.48 -9.28 6.60
N LEU A 48 6.59 -7.98 6.87
CA LEU A 48 7.61 -7.46 7.78
C LEU A 48 7.36 -7.85 9.24
N LEU A 49 6.09 -7.87 9.67
CA LEU A 49 5.70 -8.33 11.01
C LEU A 49 5.96 -9.83 11.16
N GLU A 50 5.56 -10.66 10.19
CA GLU A 50 5.83 -12.09 10.16
C GLU A 50 7.33 -12.39 10.27
N ARG A 51 8.15 -11.69 9.49
CA ARG A 51 9.62 -11.80 9.59
C ARG A 51 10.15 -11.40 10.96
N LYS A 52 9.55 -10.40 11.60
CA LYS A 52 9.95 -9.93 12.93
C LYS A 52 9.53 -10.90 14.03
N THR A 53 8.41 -11.61 13.86
CA THR A 53 7.94 -12.65 14.79
C THR A 53 8.60 -14.01 14.56
N GLY A 54 9.29 -14.22 13.42
CA GLY A 54 9.92 -15.48 13.03
C GLY A 54 11.35 -15.73 13.54
N THR A 55 11.96 -14.85 14.35
CA THR A 55 13.30 -15.07 14.92
C THR A 55 13.24 -15.49 16.40
N ASN A 56 13.46 -16.81 16.60
CA ASN A 56 13.72 -17.61 17.81
C ASN A 56 12.53 -18.03 18.72
N PRO A 57 12.46 -19.33 19.15
CA PRO A 57 13.63 -20.19 19.45
C PRO A 57 13.56 -21.62 18.88
N SER A 58 14.62 -22.06 18.19
CA SER A 58 15.00 -23.48 18.17
C SER A 58 16.47 -23.62 17.74
N SER A 59 17.37 -23.46 18.72
CA SER A 59 18.53 -24.35 18.81
C SER A 59 18.03 -25.76 19.12
N PRO A 60 18.51 -26.75 18.39
CA PRO A 60 19.44 -27.72 18.97
C PRO A 60 20.79 -27.79 18.24
#